data_AF-A0A834WHX0-F1
#
_entry.id   AF-A0A834WHX0-F1
#
_cell.length_a   1.000
_cell.length_b   1.000
_cell.length_c   1.000
_cell.angle_alpha   90.00
_cell.angle_beta   90.00
_cell.angle_gamma   90.00
#
_symmetry.space_group_name_H-M   'P 1'
#
loop_
_entity.id
_entity.type
_entity.pdbx_description
1 polymer ?
#
loop_
_entity_poly.entity_id
_entity_poly.type
_entity_poly.pdbx_seq_one_letter_code
_entity_poly.pdbx_strand_id
1 'polypeptide(L)'
;MAKNLMRDNVPLSRFGVLAAQLESIVASAAQQSPDPLLCFDLLSDLISAIDEESKDSILLWQRRCEDALYSLLVIGARRPVRHLASVAMARIISKGDGISIYSRASSLQGFLSDGKRSEPQGVAG
;
A
#
# COMPACT_ATOMS: atom_id res chain seq x y z
N MET A 1 -5.03 -20.30 19.68
CA MET A 1 -4.90 -18.83 19.61
C MET A 1 -5.81 -18.31 18.51
N ALA A 2 -7.02 -17.88 18.87
CA ALA A 2 -8.02 -17.36 17.94
C ALA A 2 -8.04 -15.83 18.04
N LYS A 3 -7.32 -15.15 17.14
CA LYS A 3 -7.41 -13.70 16.91
C LYS A 3 -7.21 -13.48 15.42
N ASN A 4 -8.25 -13.68 14.61
CA ASN A 4 -8.33 -13.14 13.25
C ASN A 4 -9.72 -13.26 12.57
N LEU A 5 -10.70 -13.96 13.14
CA LEU A 5 -12.01 -14.20 12.51
C LEU A 5 -13.10 -13.12 12.81
N MET A 6 -12.71 -11.93 13.32
CA MET A 6 -13.67 -10.88 13.72
C MET A 6 -13.52 -9.57 12.94
N ARG A 7 -13.00 -9.61 11.70
CA ARG A 7 -13.00 -8.44 10.80
C ARG A 7 -14.00 -8.54 9.63
N ASP A 8 -14.82 -9.59 9.59
CA ASP A 8 -15.59 -9.95 8.39
C ASP A 8 -16.98 -9.29 8.25
N ASN A 9 -17.38 -8.38 9.14
CA ASN A 9 -18.74 -7.79 9.11
C ASN A 9 -18.78 -6.25 9.15
N VAL A 10 -17.73 -5.57 8.71
CA VAL A 10 -17.83 -4.14 8.36
C VAL A 10 -18.22 -4.06 6.88
N PRO A 11 -19.31 -3.37 6.49
CA PRO A 11 -19.62 -3.19 5.08
C PRO A 11 -18.39 -2.58 4.39
N LEU A 12 -17.81 -3.33 3.46
CA LEU A 12 -16.57 -2.95 2.79
C LEU A 12 -16.83 -1.67 2.00
N SER A 13 -16.22 -0.57 2.46
CA SER A 13 -16.21 0.68 1.72
C SER A 13 -15.48 0.49 0.39
N ARG A 14 -15.78 1.35 -0.60
CA ARG A 14 -15.10 1.30 -1.90
C ARG A 14 -13.58 1.39 -1.72
N PHE A 15 -13.12 2.23 -0.80
CA PHE A 15 -11.71 2.31 -0.41
C PHE A 15 -11.17 0.96 0.12
N GLY A 16 -11.89 0.31 1.03
CA GLY A 16 -11.48 -0.98 1.60
C GLY A 16 -11.36 -2.09 0.54
N VAL A 17 -12.27 -2.13 -0.43
CA VAL A 17 -12.20 -3.07 -1.55
C VAL A 17 -10.96 -2.85 -2.40
N LEU A 18 -10.69 -1.60 -2.79
CA LEU A 18 -9.52 -1.25 -3.61
C LEU A 18 -8.20 -1.51 -2.87
N ALA A 19 -8.14 -1.23 -1.57
CA ALA A 19 -6.99 -1.53 -0.73
C ALA A 19 -6.71 -3.05 -0.65
N ALA A 20 -7.76 -3.86 -0.53
CA ALA A 20 -7.62 -5.33 -0.51
C ALA A 20 -7.19 -5.88 -1.89
N GLN A 21 -7.68 -5.32 -2.99
CA GLN A 21 -7.24 -5.69 -4.34
C GLN A 21 -5.76 -5.34 -4.55
N LEU A 22 -5.33 -4.15 -4.11
CA LEU A 22 -3.92 -3.75 -4.20
C LEU A 22 -3.01 -4.71 -3.42
N GLU A 23 -3.39 -5.05 -2.19
CA GLU A 23 -2.67 -6.03 -1.37
C GLU A 23 -2.61 -7.39 -2.07
N SER A 24 -3.72 -7.85 -2.67
CA SER A 24 -3.74 -9.12 -3.40
C SER A 24 -2.78 -9.13 -4.59
N ILE A 25 -2.67 -8.04 -5.34
CA ILE A 25 -1.72 -7.90 -6.47
C ILE A 25 -0.28 -7.92 -5.97
N VAL A 26 -0.01 -7.22 -4.88
CA VAL A 26 1.33 -7.16 -4.29
C VAL A 26 1.73 -8.53 -3.71
N ALA A 27 0.79 -9.24 -3.08
CA ALA A 27 1.04 -10.56 -2.50
C ALA A 27 1.40 -11.61 -3.56
N SER A 28 0.84 -11.49 -4.77
CA SER A 28 1.15 -12.38 -5.91
C SER A 28 2.36 -11.94 -6.74
N ALA A 29 2.99 -10.81 -6.40
CA ALA A 29 4.09 -10.24 -7.19
C ALA A 29 5.32 -11.15 -7.29
N ALA A 30 5.49 -12.10 -6.36
CA ALA A 30 6.56 -13.09 -6.40
C ALA A 30 6.34 -14.16 -7.48
N GLN A 31 5.08 -14.45 -7.84
CA GLN A 31 4.73 -15.43 -8.87
C GLN A 31 4.43 -14.77 -10.22
N GLN A 32 3.82 -13.58 -10.21
CA GLN A 32 3.41 -12.86 -11.40
C GLN A 32 3.71 -11.37 -11.25
N SER A 33 4.49 -10.80 -12.16
CA SER A 33 4.76 -9.37 -12.16
C SER A 33 3.44 -8.58 -12.26
N PRO A 34 3.21 -7.56 -11.41
CA PRO A 34 2.00 -6.75 -11.47
C PRO A 34 1.81 -6.10 -12.85
N ASP A 35 0.62 -6.26 -13.45
CA ASP A 35 0.29 -5.59 -14.71
C ASP A 35 0.28 -4.07 -14.48
N PRO A 36 1.13 -3.29 -15.20
CA PRO A 36 1.20 -1.85 -15.04
C PRO A 36 -0.11 -1.11 -15.34
N LEU A 37 -0.92 -1.59 -16.29
CA LEU A 37 -2.21 -0.94 -16.63
C LEU A 37 -3.23 -1.18 -15.52
N LEU A 38 -3.37 -2.43 -15.08
CA LEU A 38 -4.23 -2.78 -13.95
C LEU A 38 -3.86 -1.97 -12.69
N CYS A 39 -2.57 -1.87 -12.37
CA CYS A 39 -2.11 -1.08 -11.23
C CYS A 39 -2.41 0.40 -11.39
N PHE A 40 -2.31 0.94 -12.61
CA PHE A 40 -2.60 2.34 -12.88
C PHE A 40 -4.08 2.66 -12.67
N ASP A 41 -4.97 1.84 -13.23
CA ASP A 41 -6.42 2.02 -13.10
C ASP A 41 -6.85 1.88 -11.64
N LEU A 42 -6.37 0.83 -10.96
CA LEU A 42 -6.65 0.60 -9.55
C LEU A 42 -6.19 1.77 -8.66
N LEU A 43 -4.97 2.29 -8.88
CA LEU A 43 -4.45 3.42 -8.08
C LEU A 43 -5.22 4.71 -8.37
N SER A 44 -5.67 4.93 -9.60
CA SER A 44 -6.48 6.08 -9.98
C SER A 44 -7.86 6.03 -9.29
N ASP A 45 -8.47 4.85 -9.27
CA ASP A 45 -9.70 4.59 -8.53
C ASP A 45 -9.51 4.73 -7.02
N LEU A 46 -8.39 4.24 -6.49
CA LEU A 46 -8.04 4.33 -5.07
C LEU A 46 -7.90 5.78 -4.64
N ILE A 47 -7.19 6.62 -5.40
CA ILE A 47 -7.05 8.06 -5.12
C ILE A 47 -8.42 8.74 -5.08
N SER A 48 -9.27 8.43 -6.07
CA SER A 48 -10.63 8.99 -6.14
C SER A 48 -11.47 8.54 -4.93
N ALA A 49 -11.38 7.26 -4.55
CA ALA A 49 -12.08 6.74 -3.39
C ALA A 49 -11.58 7.38 -2.08
N ILE A 50 -10.26 7.60 -1.93
CA ILE A 50 -9.69 8.27 -0.74
C ILE A 50 -10.31 9.66 -0.56
N ASP A 51 -10.53 10.41 -1.64
CA ASP A 51 -11.08 11.77 -1.56
C ASP A 51 -12.56 11.77 -1.11
N GLU A 52 -13.34 10.75 -1.47
CA GLU A 52 -14.76 10.60 -1.13
C GLU A 52 -15.01 9.95 0.24
N GLU A 53 -14.05 9.17 0.74
CA GLU A 53 -14.24 8.29 1.91
C GLU A 53 -14.32 9.05 3.26
N SER A 54 -14.99 8.49 4.26
CA SER A 54 -14.99 9.07 5.62
C SER A 54 -13.64 8.89 6.32
N LYS A 55 -13.30 9.80 7.24
CA LYS A 55 -12.05 9.71 8.02
C LYS A 55 -11.96 8.40 8.81
N ASP A 56 -13.06 7.95 9.41
CA ASP A 56 -13.10 6.72 10.21
C ASP A 56 -12.82 5.46 9.37
N SER A 57 -13.36 5.43 8.15
CA SER A 57 -13.12 4.35 7.19
C SER A 57 -11.67 4.36 6.68
N ILE A 58 -11.10 5.55 6.44
CA ILE A 58 -9.67 5.68 6.10
C ILE A 58 -8.81 5.16 7.25
N LEU A 59 -9.04 5.57 8.49
CA LEU A 59 -8.26 5.11 9.65
C LEU A 59 -8.30 3.59 9.82
N LEU A 60 -9.46 2.95 9.56
CA LEU A 60 -9.62 1.50 9.64
C LEU A 60 -8.72 0.76 8.64
N TRP A 61 -8.59 1.27 7.41
CA TRP A 61 -7.90 0.62 6.29
C TRP A 61 -6.52 1.19 5.99
N GLN A 62 -6.15 2.32 6.60
CA GLN A 62 -4.95 3.10 6.33
C GLN A 62 -3.70 2.23 6.38
N ARG A 63 -3.46 1.51 7.48
CA ARG A 63 -2.24 0.72 7.65
C ARG A 63 -2.08 -0.36 6.58
N ARG A 64 -3.18 -1.04 6.25
CA ARG A 64 -3.19 -2.09 5.21
C ARG A 64 -2.91 -1.51 3.82
N CYS A 65 -3.50 -0.35 3.52
CA CYS A 65 -3.28 0.34 2.26
C CYS A 65 -1.83 0.87 2.13
N GLU A 66 -1.29 1.47 3.20
CA GLU A 66 0.10 1.94 3.25
C GLU A 66 1.11 0.81 3.05
N ASP A 67 0.88 -0.35 3.66
CA ASP A 67 1.73 -1.54 3.52
C ASP A 67 1.73 -2.06 2.08
N ALA A 68 0.56 -2.10 1.44
CA ALA A 68 0.44 -2.51 0.04
C ALA A 68 1.10 -1.49 -0.91
N LEU A 69 0.88 -0.18 -0.71
CA LEU A 69 1.48 0.88 -1.52
C LEU A 69 3.02 0.90 -1.42
N TYR A 70 3.58 0.71 -0.23
CA TYR A 70 5.03 0.63 -0.05
C TYR A 70 5.62 -0.59 -0.70
N SER A 71 4.98 -1.75 -0.55
CA SER A 71 5.43 -2.98 -1.18
C SER A 71 5.42 -2.85 -2.71
N LEU A 72 4.40 -2.21 -3.28
CA LEU A 72 4.35 -1.88 -4.71
C LEU A 72 5.53 -0.99 -5.15
N LEU A 73 5.93 -0.02 -4.33
CA LEU A 73 7.09 0.84 -4.59
C LEU A 73 8.41 0.06 -4.51
N VAL A 74 8.55 -0.83 -3.52
CA VAL A 74 9.74 -1.68 -3.32
C VAL A 74 9.93 -2.68 -4.47
N ILE A 75 8.85 -3.27 -4.98
CA ILE A 75 8.89 -4.18 -6.14
C ILE A 75 9.37 -3.48 -7.42
N GLY A 76 9.36 -2.14 -7.45
CA GLY A 76 9.94 -1.37 -8.56
C GLY A 76 8.98 -1.14 -9.73
N ALA A 77 7.73 -0.78 -9.46
CA ALA A 77 6.74 -0.45 -10.49
C ALA A 77 7.21 0.64 -11.48
N ARG A 78 6.58 0.76 -12.66
CA ARG A 78 6.94 1.78 -13.67
C ARG A 78 6.68 3.21 -13.18
N ARG A 79 7.34 4.21 -13.78
CA ARG A 79 7.28 5.62 -13.35
C ARG A 79 5.84 6.17 -13.15
N PRO A 80 4.86 5.93 -14.04
CA PRO A 80 3.49 6.41 -13.82
C PRO A 80 2.83 5.80 -12.58
N VAL A 81 2.98 4.48 -12.40
CA VAL A 81 2.44 3.73 -11.27
C VAL A 81 3.10 4.17 -9.95
N ARG A 82 4.43 4.37 -9.94
CA ARG A 82 5.13 4.90 -8.75
C ARG A 82 4.66 6.30 -8.37
N HIS A 83 4.41 7.15 -9.37
CA HIS A 83 3.89 8.49 -9.12
C HIS A 83 2.50 8.43 -8.46
N LEU A 84 1.57 7.65 -9.03
CA LEU A 84 0.24 7.47 -8.45
C LEU A 84 0.29 6.84 -7.05
N ALA A 85 1.14 5.83 -6.83
CA ALA A 85 1.31 5.21 -5.52
C ALA A 85 1.81 6.22 -4.47
N SER A 86 2.72 7.12 -4.85
CA SER A 86 3.22 8.18 -3.97
C SER A 86 2.14 9.22 -3.67
N VAL A 87 1.32 9.57 -4.66
CA VAL A 87 0.17 10.48 -4.49
C VAL A 87 -0.87 9.85 -3.57
N ALA A 88 -1.22 8.57 -3.77
CA ALA A 88 -2.14 7.83 -2.92
C ALA A 88 -1.65 7.78 -1.46
N MET A 89 -0.35 7.50 -1.26
CA MET A 89 0.28 7.51 0.07
C MET A 89 0.13 8.89 0.75
N ALA A 90 0.43 9.98 0.04
CA ALA A 90 0.28 11.33 0.57
C ALA A 90 -1.18 11.67 0.93
N ARG A 91 -2.14 11.24 0.11
CA ARG A 91 -3.58 11.46 0.33
C ARG A 91 -4.10 10.73 1.56
N ILE A 92 -3.73 9.45 1.71
CA ILE A 92 -4.11 8.63 2.88
C ILE A 92 -3.56 9.26 4.16
N ILE A 93 -2.29 9.65 4.16
CA ILE A 93 -1.64 10.29 5.29
C ILE A 93 -2.28 11.63 5.65
N SER A 94 -2.60 12.45 4.63
CA SER A 94 -3.22 13.76 4.84
C SER A 94 -4.62 13.66 5.44
N LYS A 95 -5.38 12.61 5.11
CA LYS A 95 -6.78 12.45 5.52
C LYS A 95 -6.94 11.56 6.75
N GLY A 96 -6.04 10.59 6.92
CA GLY A 96 -5.96 9.64 8.04
C GLY A 96 -5.10 10.14 9.19
N ASP A 97 -4.31 9.24 9.77
CA ASP A 97 -3.39 9.48 10.88
C ASP A 97 -1.99 9.87 10.36
N GLY A 98 -1.54 11.07 10.70
CA GLY A 98 -0.21 11.57 10.35
C GLY A 98 0.93 10.90 11.12
N ILE A 99 0.66 10.19 12.23
CA ILE A 99 1.67 9.41 12.97
C ILE A 99 2.26 8.31 12.09
N SER A 100 1.51 7.83 11.10
CA SER A 100 2.00 6.80 10.18
C SER A 100 3.29 7.24 9.46
N ILE A 101 3.44 8.52 9.10
CA ILE A 101 4.65 9.05 8.45
C ILE A 101 5.89 8.75 9.29
N TYR A 102 5.85 9.05 10.59
CA TYR A 102 6.99 8.85 11.47
C TYR A 102 7.34 7.37 11.60
N SER A 103 6.32 6.50 11.72
CA SER A 103 6.53 5.05 11.73
C SER A 103 7.16 4.56 10.43
N ARG A 104 6.69 5.02 9.27
CA ARG A 104 7.24 4.63 7.95
C ARG A 104 8.64 5.16 7.74
N ALA A 105 8.88 6.42 8.07
CA ALA A 105 10.21 7.03 8.00
C ALA A 105 11.20 6.27 8.92
N SER A 106 10.76 5.90 10.13
CA SER A 106 11.57 5.09 11.03
C SER A 106 11.80 3.67 10.50
N SER A 107 10.81 3.02 9.89
CA SER A 107 10.99 1.70 9.26
C SER A 107 11.94 1.76 8.07
N LEU A 108 11.80 2.78 7.21
CA LEU A 108 12.70 3.01 6.08
C LEU A 108 14.11 3.33 6.55
N GLN A 109 14.25 4.19 7.57
CA GLN A 109 15.53 4.49 8.19
C GLN A 109 16.17 3.24 8.79
N GLY A 110 15.38 2.38 9.46
CA GLY A 110 15.84 1.07 9.94
C GLY A 110 16.34 0.19 8.81
N PHE A 111 15.55 0.02 7.75
CA PHE A 111 15.93 -0.73 6.55
C PHE A 111 17.24 -0.23 5.91
N LEU A 112 17.39 1.09 5.77
CA LEU A 112 18.60 1.71 5.22
C LEU A 112 19.81 1.60 6.18
N SER A 113 19.57 1.68 7.48
CA SER A 113 20.61 1.53 8.51
C SER A 113 21.12 0.08 8.59
N ASP A 114 20.21 -0.89 8.43
CA ASP A 114 20.52 -2.32 8.31
C ASP A 114 21.14 -2.67 6.94
N GLY A 115 21.04 -1.76 5.96
CA GLY A 115 21.56 -1.84 4.60
C GLY A 115 23.09 -1.98 4.43
N LYS A 116 23.85 -2.23 5.50
CA LYS A 116 25.22 -2.75 5.41
C LYS A 116 25.30 -4.29 5.42
N ARG A 117 24.18 -5.03 5.54
CA ARG A 117 24.19 -6.52 5.55
C ARG A 117 23.15 -7.23 4.70
N SER A 118 22.23 -6.55 4.02
CA SER A 118 21.30 -7.23 3.11
C SER A 118 21.85 -7.24 1.69
N GLU A 119 22.25 -8.43 1.24
CA GLU A 119 22.60 -8.69 -0.16
C GLU A 119 21.54 -8.14 -1.13
N PRO A 120 21.94 -7.68 -2.32
CA PRO A 120 21.00 -7.27 -3.34
C PRO A 120 20.14 -8.47 -3.72
N GLN A 121 18.82 -8.35 -3.57
CA GLN A 121 17.89 -9.21 -4.30
C GLN A 121 18.12 -8.96 -5.78
N GLY A 122 18.93 -9.84 -6.38
CA GLY A 122 19.21 -9.86 -7.80
C GLY A 122 17.89 -9.92 -8.56
N VAL A 123 17.67 -8.90 -9.37
CA VAL A 123 16.74 -8.99 -10.49
C VAL A 123 17.28 -10.11 -11.38
N ALA A 124 16.61 -11.26 -11.39
CA ALA A 124 16.87 -12.30 -12.37
C ALA A 124 16.51 -11.75 -13.75
N GLY A 125 17.49 -11.74 -14.65
CA GLY A 125 17.28 -11.58 -16.09
C GLY A 125 16.80 -12.87 -16.75
#